data_AF-A0A0D3KXK9-F1
#
_entry.id   AF-A0A0D3KXK9-F1
#
_cell.length_a   1.000
_cell.length_b   1.000
_cell.length_c   1.000
_cell.angle_alpha   90.00
_cell.angle_beta   90.00
_cell.angle_gamma   90.00
#
_symmetry.space_group_name_H-M   'P 1'
#
loop_
_entity.id
_entity.type
_entity.pdbx_description
1 polymer ?
#
loop_
_entity_poly.entity_id
_entity_poly.type
_entity_poly.pdbx_seq_one_letter_code
_entity_poly.pdbx_strand_id
1 'polypeptide(L)'
;AESFLATRSCFARSLAVVTVVGHLLGIGDRHLENFMVEEASGRVVGIDFGHAFGSATHQLPQPELMGVRLTRQLTSFLRPLDSGVLLKGHMVLVLRTLRAQRDELLRVMDVFVSEPNV
;
A
#
# COMPACT_ATOMS: atom_id res chain seq x y z
N ALA A 1 -3.94 -2.06 27.33
CA ALA A 1 -2.81 -2.77 26.69
C ALA A 1 -3.27 -3.62 25.51
N GLU A 2 -4.28 -4.48 25.68
CA GLU A 2 -4.78 -5.38 24.62
C GLU A 2 -5.33 -4.64 23.40
N SER A 3 -6.16 -3.62 23.62
CA SER A 3 -6.71 -2.78 22.53
C SER A 3 -5.60 -2.16 21.67
N PHE A 4 -4.56 -1.59 22.28
CA PHE A 4 -3.41 -1.03 21.55
C PHE A 4 -2.68 -2.10 20.70
N LEU A 5 -2.47 -3.30 21.23
CA LEU A 5 -1.84 -4.39 20.48
C LEU A 5 -2.70 -4.84 19.29
N ALA A 6 -4.02 -4.92 19.48
CA ALA A 6 -4.97 -5.25 18.43
C ALA A 6 -4.97 -4.17 17.32
N THR A 7 -5.08 -2.89 17.69
CA THR A 7 -5.01 -1.75 16.78
C THR A 7 -3.69 -1.72 16.01
N ARG A 8 -2.54 -1.90 16.69
CA ARG A 8 -1.22 -1.94 16.04
C ARG A 8 -1.08 -3.11 15.06
N SER A 9 -1.64 -4.28 15.41
CA SER A 9 -1.65 -5.46 14.53
C SER A 9 -2.53 -5.24 13.29
N CYS A 10 -3.71 -4.64 13.47
CA CYS A 10 -4.61 -4.26 12.37
C CYS A 10 -3.96 -3.24 11.43
N PHE A 11 -3.33 -2.21 12.00
CA PHE A 11 -2.57 -1.20 11.28
C PHE A 11 -1.43 -1.82 10.46
N ALA A 12 -0.58 -2.66 11.08
CA ALA A 12 0.52 -3.30 10.38
C ALA A 12 0.05 -4.16 9.20
N ARG A 13 -1.03 -4.92 9.40
CA ARG A 13 -1.60 -5.80 8.37
C ARG A 13 -2.17 -5.01 7.19
N SER A 14 -2.97 -3.98 7.48
CA SER A 14 -3.58 -3.14 6.45
C SER A 14 -2.54 -2.29 5.71
N LEU A 15 -1.56 -1.72 6.43
CA LEU A 15 -0.43 -1.02 5.83
C LEU A 15 0.38 -1.93 4.88
N ALA A 16 0.62 -3.18 5.26
CA ALA A 16 1.31 -4.15 4.41
C ALA A 16 0.54 -4.43 3.10
N VAL A 17 -0.79 -4.53 3.17
CA VAL A 17 -1.65 -4.73 1.99
C VAL A 17 -1.56 -3.52 1.07
N VAL A 18 -1.85 -2.31 1.58
CA VAL A 18 -1.81 -1.06 0.80
C VAL A 18 -0.43 -0.85 0.17
N THR A 19 0.63 -1.16 0.93
CA THR A 19 2.01 -1.06 0.45
C THR A 19 2.30 -1.98 -0.73
N VAL A 20 1.98 -3.27 -0.63
CA VAL A 20 2.31 -4.24 -1.69
C VAL A 20 1.46 -4.00 -2.92
N VAL A 21 0.17 -3.76 -2.75
CA VAL A 21 -0.75 -3.48 -3.87
C VAL A 21 -0.37 -2.18 -4.56
N GLY A 22 -0.11 -1.11 -3.79
CA GLY A 22 0.32 0.17 -4.33
C GLY A 22 1.61 0.06 -5.13
N HIS A 23 2.58 -0.70 -4.62
CA HIS A 23 3.82 -0.96 -5.37
C HIS A 23 3.58 -1.76 -6.65
N LEU A 24 2.76 -2.81 -6.60
CA LEU A 24 2.50 -3.69 -7.75
C LEU A 24 1.77 -2.96 -8.89
N LEU A 25 0.80 -2.12 -8.55
CA LEU A 25 0.03 -1.32 -9.51
C LEU A 25 0.75 -0.05 -9.95
N GLY A 26 1.93 0.25 -9.38
CA GLY A 26 2.65 1.49 -9.66
C GLY A 26 1.89 2.74 -9.24
N ILE A 27 1.15 2.68 -8.13
CA ILE A 27 0.44 3.83 -7.58
C ILE A 27 1.44 4.80 -6.96
N GLY A 28 1.45 6.02 -7.48
CA GLY A 28 2.20 7.16 -6.93
C GLY A 28 1.30 8.17 -6.22
N ASP A 29 1.85 9.37 -6.01
CA ASP A 29 1.26 10.49 -5.27
C ASP A 29 0.84 10.15 -3.84
N ARG A 30 1.75 9.52 -3.10
CA ARG A 30 1.44 8.96 -1.76
C ARG A 30 1.76 9.94 -0.64
N HIS A 31 1.13 11.12 -0.69
CA HIS A 31 1.14 12.07 0.43
C HIS A 31 0.23 11.60 1.57
N LEU A 32 0.26 12.30 2.71
CA LEU A 32 -0.45 11.88 3.93
C LEU A 32 -1.97 11.85 3.78
N GLU A 33 -2.53 12.73 2.95
CA GLU A 33 -3.97 12.85 2.75
C GLU A 33 -4.54 11.65 1.97
N ASN A 34 -3.70 10.91 1.23
CA ASN A 34 -4.09 9.70 0.52
C ASN A 34 -4.07 8.44 1.41
N PHE A 35 -3.87 8.60 2.72
CA PHE A 35 -3.98 7.53 3.71
C PHE A 35 -5.04 7.87 4.75
N MET A 36 -6.19 7.22 4.65
CA MET A 36 -7.22 7.26 5.68
C MET A 36 -6.95 6.19 6.74
N VAL A 37 -7.14 6.55 8.02
CA VAL A 37 -7.05 5.60 9.14
C VAL A 37 -8.40 5.52 9.82
N GLU A 38 -8.95 4.32 9.92
CA GLU A 38 -10.17 4.06 10.68
C GLU A 38 -9.85 4.11 12.18
N GLU A 39 -10.40 5.09 12.90
CA GLU A 39 -10.06 5.32 14.32
C GLU A 39 -10.42 4.14 15.23
N ALA A 40 -11.52 3.44 14.94
CA ALA A 40 -12.00 2.34 15.78
C ALA A 40 -11.07 1.10 15.73
N SER A 41 -10.46 0.82 14.57
CA SER A 41 -9.69 -0.41 14.35
C SER A 41 -8.19 -0.17 14.09
N GLY A 42 -7.81 1.06 13.73
CA GLY A 42 -6.48 1.40 13.22
C GLY A 42 -6.20 0.91 11.80
N ARG A 43 -7.23 0.52 11.03
CA ARG A 43 -7.06 0.08 9.64
C ARG A 43 -6.66 1.24 8.75
N VAL A 44 -5.63 1.03 7.93
CA VAL A 44 -5.20 1.97 6.89
C VAL A 44 -5.90 1.66 5.57
N VAL A 45 -6.41 2.69 4.91
CA VAL A 45 -7.01 2.64 3.59
C VAL A 45 -6.30 3.66 2.70
N GLY A 46 -5.76 3.19 1.57
CA GLY A 46 -5.28 4.09 0.52
C GLY A 46 -6.46 4.63 -0.27
N ILE A 47 -6.47 5.93 -0.51
CA ILE A 47 -7.46 6.61 -1.36
C ILE A 47 -6.74 7.39 -2.45
N ASP A 48 -7.51 7.83 -3.45
CA ASP A 48 -7.04 8.59 -4.61
C ASP A 48 -5.94 7.87 -5.41
N PHE A 49 -6.35 7.24 -6.51
CA PHE A 49 -5.49 6.46 -7.38
C PHE A 49 -5.26 7.13 -8.74
N GLY A 50 -5.33 8.47 -8.79
CA GLY A 50 -5.17 9.24 -10.03
C GLY A 50 -3.83 8.99 -10.73
N HIS A 51 -2.78 8.65 -9.98
CA HIS A 51 -1.48 8.30 -10.52
C HIS A 51 -1.20 6.78 -10.44
N ALA A 52 -1.70 6.02 -11.41
CA ALA A 52 -1.45 4.57 -11.53
C ALA A 52 -0.38 4.22 -12.58
N PHE A 53 0.11 2.97 -12.56
CA PHE A 53 1.05 2.41 -13.55
C PHE A 53 2.35 3.20 -13.74
N GLY A 54 2.84 3.84 -12.67
CA GLY A 54 4.09 4.61 -12.69
C GLY A 54 3.96 6.01 -13.30
N SER A 55 2.75 6.50 -13.55
CA SER A 55 2.53 7.83 -14.10
C SER A 55 3.13 8.94 -13.23
N ALA A 56 3.11 8.80 -11.90
CA ALA A 56 3.78 9.74 -10.99
C ALA A 56 5.30 9.82 -11.21
N THR A 57 5.94 8.75 -11.67
CA THR A 57 7.39 8.73 -11.93
C THR A 57 7.71 9.30 -13.31
N HIS A 58 6.82 9.10 -14.29
CA HIS A 58 7.08 9.47 -15.69
C HIS A 58 6.50 10.83 -16.12
N GLN A 59 5.38 11.27 -15.51
CA GLN A 59 4.61 12.42 -15.95
C GLN A 59 4.72 13.64 -15.03
N LEU A 60 5.04 13.45 -13.74
CA LEU A 60 5.21 14.57 -12.83
C LEU A 60 6.51 15.34 -13.12
N PRO A 61 6.51 16.69 -13.05
CA PRO A 61 7.73 17.49 -13.21
C PRO A 61 8.81 17.13 -12.18
N GLN A 62 8.39 16.77 -10.96
CA GLN A 62 9.24 16.19 -9.94
C GLN A 62 8.85 14.71 -9.76
N PRO A 63 9.67 13.76 -10.23
CA PRO A 63 9.29 12.36 -10.25
C PRO A 63 9.24 11.77 -8.83
N GLU A 64 8.19 11.01 -8.53
CA GLU A 64 8.17 10.18 -7.32
C GLU A 64 9.00 8.92 -7.56
N LEU A 65 10.16 8.84 -6.91
CA LEU A 65 11.08 7.69 -7.00
C LEU A 65 10.85 6.62 -5.92
N MET A 66 9.96 6.90 -4.98
CA MET A 66 9.75 6.04 -3.82
C MET A 66 8.78 4.91 -4.18
N GLY A 67 9.23 3.65 -4.09
CA GLY A 67 8.36 2.49 -4.33
C GLY A 67 7.34 2.23 -3.21
N VAL A 68 7.68 2.54 -1.96
CA VAL A 68 6.85 2.29 -0.76
C VAL A 68 6.95 3.43 0.25
N ARG A 69 5.82 3.99 0.70
CA ARG A 69 5.77 4.95 1.81
C ARG A 69 5.94 4.26 3.16
N LEU A 70 7.18 4.24 3.64
CA LEU A 70 7.51 3.75 4.99
C LEU A 70 8.32 4.81 5.76
N THR A 71 7.62 5.86 6.20
CA THR A 71 8.24 7.00 6.89
C THR A 71 8.51 6.72 8.38
N ARG A 72 9.29 7.61 9.01
CA ARG A 72 9.61 7.55 10.45
C ARG A 72 8.38 7.43 11.35
N GLN A 73 7.26 8.07 11.01
CA GLN A 73 6.05 8.03 11.86
C GLN A 73 5.42 6.64 11.84
N LEU A 74 5.31 6.03 10.66
CA LEU A 74 4.77 4.68 10.49
C LEU A 74 5.65 3.65 11.21
N THR A 75 6.97 3.75 11.06
CA THR A 75 7.90 2.82 11.74
C THR A 75 7.96 3.06 13.24
N SER A 76 7.77 4.29 13.71
CA SER A 76 7.73 4.61 15.14
C SER A 76 6.48 4.04 15.83
N PHE A 77 5.32 4.05 15.17
CA PHE A 77 4.10 3.45 15.70
C PHE A 77 4.21 1.92 15.89
N LEU A 78 5.02 1.27 15.06
CA LEU A 78 5.24 -0.18 15.10
C LEU A 78 6.19 -0.63 16.24
N ARG A 79 6.87 0.31 16.89
CA ARG A 79 7.79 0.02 18.01
C ARG A 79 7.08 -0.64 19.21
N PRO A 80 7.82 -1.38 20.06
CA PRO A 80 9.28 -1.58 20.04
C PRO A 80 9.77 -2.61 19.02
N LEU A 81 8.86 -3.35 18.38
CA LEU A 81 9.22 -4.33 17.37
C LEU A 81 9.64 -3.62 16.08
N ASP A 82 10.57 -4.24 15.35
CA ASP A 82 11.00 -3.70 14.07
C ASP A 82 9.87 -3.76 13.04
N SER A 83 9.75 -2.71 12.24
CA SER A 83 8.74 -2.62 11.18
C SER A 83 8.90 -3.72 10.13
N GLY A 84 10.15 -4.12 9.82
CA GLY A 84 10.43 -5.24 8.94
C GLY A 84 9.89 -6.54 9.50
N VAL A 85 10.01 -6.78 10.80
CA VAL A 85 9.47 -7.99 11.46
C VAL A 85 7.93 -8.02 11.37
N LEU A 86 7.26 -6.91 11.69
CA LEU A 86 5.80 -6.84 11.71
C LEU A 86 5.17 -6.83 10.31
N LEU A 87 5.82 -6.21 9.32
CA LEU A 87 5.27 -6.06 7.98
C LEU A 87 5.65 -7.20 7.04
N LYS A 88 6.88 -7.74 7.12
CA LYS A 88 7.41 -8.68 6.13
C LYS A 88 6.54 -9.93 5.96
N GLY A 89 6.06 -10.52 7.06
CA GLY A 89 5.20 -11.70 6.99
C GLY A 89 3.91 -11.43 6.20
N HIS A 90 3.25 -10.30 6.50
CA HIS A 90 2.04 -9.87 5.80
C HIS A 90 2.34 -9.49 4.34
N MET A 91 3.41 -8.75 4.06
CA MET A 91 3.78 -8.35 2.71
C MET A 91 4.10 -9.55 1.82
N VAL A 92 4.84 -10.53 2.33
CA VAL A 92 5.16 -11.77 1.61
C VAL A 92 3.89 -12.57 1.32
N LEU A 93 2.98 -12.66 2.30
CA LEU A 93 1.70 -13.35 2.10
C LEU A 93 0.87 -12.68 1.00
N VAL A 94 0.69 -11.36 1.07
CA VAL A 94 -0.05 -10.60 0.05
C VAL A 94 0.56 -10.80 -1.33
N LEU A 95 1.88 -10.65 -1.46
CA LEU A 95 2.57 -10.83 -2.74
C LEU A 95 2.45 -12.25 -3.30
N ARG A 96 2.51 -13.28 -2.44
CA ARG A 96 2.31 -14.67 -2.83
C ARG A 96 0.89 -14.91 -3.34
N THR A 97 -0.11 -14.39 -2.63
CA THR A 97 -1.52 -14.51 -3.03
C THR A 97 -1.77 -13.83 -4.38
N LEU A 98 -1.27 -12.61 -4.57
CA LEU A 98 -1.42 -11.88 -5.84
C LEU A 98 -0.71 -12.61 -6.99
N ARG A 99 0.48 -13.17 -6.76
CA ARG A 99 1.20 -13.94 -7.78
C ARG A 99 0.50 -15.26 -8.13
N ALA A 100 -0.14 -15.91 -7.16
CA ALA A 100 -0.90 -17.13 -7.42
C ALA A 100 -2.13 -16.87 -8.31
N GLN A 101 -2.70 -15.67 -8.23
CA GLN A 101 -3.86 -15.23 -9.04
C GLN A 101 -3.44 -14.23 -10.14
N ARG A 102 -2.17 -14.28 -10.61
CA ARG A 102 -1.63 -13.26 -11.53
C ARG A 102 -2.42 -13.15 -12.83
N ASP A 103 -2.92 -14.27 -13.35
CA ASP A 103 -3.57 -14.30 -14.67
C ASP A 103 -4.91 -13.56 -14.62
N GLU A 104 -5.65 -13.67 -13.51
CA GLU A 104 -6.87 -12.90 -13.27
C GLU A 104 -6.55 -11.41 -13.09
N LEU A 105 -5.53 -11.10 -12.28
CA LEU A 105 -5.13 -9.72 -12.03
C LEU A 105 -4.71 -9.02 -13.33
N LEU A 106 -3.90 -9.69 -14.16
CA LEU A 106 -3.45 -9.15 -15.44
C LEU A 106 -4.62 -8.94 -16.40
N ARG A 107 -5.61 -9.84 -16.44
CA ARG A 107 -6.82 -9.65 -17.27
C ARG A 107 -7.58 -8.39 -16.88
N VAL A 108 -7.79 -8.16 -15.58
CA VAL A 108 -8.48 -6.94 -15.11
C VAL A 108 -7.65 -5.69 -15.41
N MET A 109 -6.33 -5.74 -15.22
CA MET A 109 -5.44 -4.63 -15.53
C MET A 109 -5.41 -4.30 -17.04
N ASP A 110 -5.44 -5.31 -17.90
CA ASP A 110 -5.42 -5.14 -19.35
C ASP A 110 -6.69 -4.43 -19.86
N VAL A 111 -7.85 -4.78 -19.28
CA VAL A 111 -9.11 -4.06 -19.52
C VAL A 111 -8.98 -2.60 -19.08
N PHE A 112 -8.47 -2.35 -17.87
CA PHE A 112 -8.34 -0.99 -17.33
C PHE A 112 -7.42 -0.10 -18.17
N VAL A 113 -6.30 -0.64 -18.68
CA VAL A 113 -5.37 0.10 -19.55
C VAL A 113 -5.94 0.31 -20.95
N SER A 114 -6.78 -0.61 -21.43
CA SER A 114 -7.40 -0.54 -22.76
C SER A 114 -8.67 0.32 -22.79
N GLU A 115 -9.28 0.64 -21.65
CA GLU A 115 -10.46 1.49 -21.58
C GLU A 115 -10.12 2.94 -21.95
N PRO A 116 -10.80 3.55 -22.95
CA PRO A 116 -10.48 4.89 -23.45
C PRO A 116 -10.93 6.04 -22.53
N ASN A 117 -11.28 5.76 -21.27
CA ASN A 117 -11.89 6.71 -20.34
C ASN A 117 -10.96 7.20 -19.23
N VAL A 118 -9.64 7.05 -19.39
CA VAL A 118 -8.60 7.69 -18.56
C VAL A 118 -7.65 8.49 -19.44
#